data_AF-A0A961MK14-F1
#
_entry.id   AF-A0A961MK14-F1
#
_cell.length_a   1.000
_cell.length_b   1.000
_cell.length_c   1.000
_cell.angle_alpha   90.00
_cell.angle_beta   90.00
_cell.angle_gamma   90.00
#
_symmetry.space_group_name_H-M   'P 1'
#
loop_
_entity.id
_entity.type
_entity.pdbx_description
1 polymer ?
#
loop_
_entity_poly.entity_id
_entity_poly.type
_entity_poly.pdbx_seq_one_letter_code
_entity_poly.pdbx_strand_id
1 'polypeptide(L)'
;NRGGLEYASGDMYIDIDFEDFNDGDAVKGAVFNRRVYDINGNDITASVVAGLQTEYNNPAISVIPNLLFKVGPGHVDSNGEMAGDVNSTVINGDGAAVEVESGKYYALLSGEGVDEIVGVIVAQAADARSPGVIVRETGGFILTRP
;
A
#
# COMPACT_ATOMS: atom_id res chain seq x y z
N ASN A 1 -18.38 -7.71 16.69
CA ASN A 1 -18.21 -7.94 15.24
C ASN A 1 -18.05 -6.58 14.59
N ARG A 2 -16.83 -6.13 14.30
CA ARG A 2 -16.62 -4.92 13.47
C ARG A 2 -16.78 -5.35 12.02
N GLY A 3 -18.03 -5.40 11.58
CA GLY A 3 -18.38 -5.48 10.17
C GLY A 3 -18.77 -4.08 9.71
N GLY A 4 -18.27 -3.65 8.55
CA GLY A 4 -18.56 -2.34 8.00
C GLY A 4 -17.64 -2.00 6.85
N LEU A 5 -18.08 -1.12 5.97
CA LEU A 5 -17.26 -0.53 4.93
C LEU A 5 -16.49 0.65 5.55
N GLU A 6 -15.21 0.80 5.22
CA GLU A 6 -14.42 1.98 5.50
C GLU A 6 -13.83 2.44 4.15
N TYR A 7 -13.56 3.73 4.00
CA TYR A 7 -12.91 4.27 2.81
C TYR A 7 -11.45 4.60 3.14
N ALA A 8 -10.57 4.41 2.17
CA ALA A 8 -9.16 4.78 2.29
C ALA A 8 -8.75 5.72 1.16
N SER A 9 -7.84 6.62 1.45
CA SER A 9 -7.14 7.44 0.45
C SER A 9 -5.66 7.55 0.80
N GLY A 10 -4.85 7.92 -0.18
CA GLY A 10 -3.42 8.15 0.00
C GLY A 10 -2.83 8.79 -1.26
N ASP A 11 -1.63 9.34 -1.10
CA ASP A 11 -0.80 9.81 -2.19
C ASP A 11 0.06 8.66 -2.70
N MET A 12 0.49 8.71 -3.96
CA MET A 12 1.23 7.60 -4.56
C MET A 12 2.28 8.07 -5.56
N TYR A 13 3.39 7.35 -5.63
CA TYR A 13 4.38 7.45 -6.70
C TYR A 13 4.79 6.05 -7.18
N ILE A 14 5.20 5.96 -8.44
CA ILE A 14 5.88 4.83 -9.04
C ILE A 14 7.05 5.37 -9.85
N ASP A 15 8.23 4.79 -9.63
CA ASP A 15 9.41 5.00 -10.45
C ASP A 15 9.70 3.70 -11.22
N ILE A 16 9.98 3.84 -12.52
CA ILE A 16 10.28 2.74 -13.42
C ILE A 16 11.67 2.96 -14.01
N ASP A 17 12.54 1.96 -13.88
CA ASP A 17 13.82 1.93 -14.59
C ASP A 17 13.67 1.11 -15.87
N PHE A 18 13.72 1.78 -17.02
CA PHE A 18 13.60 1.14 -18.32
C PHE A 18 14.94 0.64 -18.88
N GLU A 19 16.07 1.02 -18.28
CA GLU A 19 17.42 0.67 -18.77
C GLU A 19 17.91 -0.68 -18.24
N ASP A 20 17.38 -1.17 -17.11
CA ASP A 20 17.76 -2.44 -16.45
C ASP A 20 16.61 -3.47 -16.40
N PHE A 21 15.86 -3.59 -17.49
CA PHE A 21 14.67 -4.46 -17.56
C PHE A 21 14.98 -5.96 -17.42
N ASN A 22 16.24 -6.37 -17.58
CA ASN A 22 16.64 -7.76 -17.79
C ASN A 22 17.49 -8.39 -16.68
N ASP A 23 18.04 -7.63 -15.71
CA ASP A 23 18.92 -8.21 -14.67
C ASP A 23 18.45 -7.94 -13.22
N GLY A 24 17.48 -7.03 -13.01
CA GLY A 24 16.78 -6.90 -11.73
C GLY A 24 16.31 -5.49 -11.46
N ASP A 25 15.07 -5.38 -11.00
CA ASP A 25 14.46 -4.19 -10.39
C ASP A 25 14.06 -3.06 -11.34
N ALA A 26 12.89 -3.20 -11.98
CA ALA A 26 12.35 -2.17 -12.88
C ALA A 26 11.20 -1.34 -12.27
N VAL A 27 10.68 -1.63 -11.07
CA VAL A 27 9.53 -0.89 -10.49
C VAL A 27 9.68 -0.73 -8.98
N LYS A 28 9.67 0.52 -8.51
CA LYS A 28 9.50 0.87 -7.10
C LYS A 28 8.35 1.86 -6.95
N GLY A 29 7.69 1.84 -5.80
CA GLY A 29 6.57 2.73 -5.55
C GLY A 29 6.12 2.67 -4.11
N ALA A 30 5.29 3.64 -3.72
CA ALA A 30 4.67 3.66 -2.42
C ALA A 30 3.31 4.36 -2.45
N VAL A 31 2.40 3.88 -1.60
CA VAL A 31 1.22 4.64 -1.16
C VAL A 31 1.54 5.21 0.23
N PHE A 32 1.44 6.52 0.36
CA PHE A 32 1.82 7.27 1.57
C PHE A 32 0.74 8.30 1.93
N ASN A 33 0.92 8.99 3.07
CA ASN A 33 -0.06 9.95 3.58
C ASN A 33 -1.49 9.36 3.67
N ARG A 34 -1.57 8.09 4.08
CA ARG A 34 -2.81 7.32 4.06
C ARG A 34 -3.81 7.81 5.10
N ARG A 35 -5.08 7.87 4.72
CA ARG A 35 -6.22 8.26 5.55
C ARG A 35 -7.31 7.20 5.48
N VAL A 36 -8.03 7.03 6.59
CA VAL A 36 -9.17 6.10 6.69
C VAL A 36 -10.39 6.85 7.18
N TYR A 37 -11.53 6.62 6.54
CA TYR A 37 -12.81 7.24 6.82
C TYR A 37 -13.88 6.18 7.10
N ASP A 38 -14.82 6.49 8.00
CA ASP A 38 -16.01 5.67 8.18
C ASP A 38 -17.00 5.81 7.00
N ILE A 39 -18.10 5.03 7.02
CA ILE A 39 -19.13 5.08 5.98
C ILE A 39 -19.79 6.46 5.79
N ASN A 40 -19.71 7.33 6.80
CA ASN A 40 -20.28 8.68 6.77
C ASN A 40 -19.24 9.73 6.33
N GLY A 41 -18.01 9.30 6.02
CA GLY A 41 -16.92 10.18 5.62
C GLY A 41 -16.17 10.85 6.78
N ASN A 42 -16.38 10.42 8.03
CA ASN A 42 -15.62 10.95 9.16
C ASN A 42 -14.20 10.38 9.15
N ASP A 43 -13.18 11.23 9.28
CA ASP A 43 -11.78 10.79 9.39
C ASP A 43 -11.57 10.02 10.71
N ILE A 44 -11.25 8.74 10.59
CA ILE A 44 -10.95 7.82 11.70
C ILE A 44 -9.48 7.36 11.69
N THR A 45 -8.61 8.03 10.93
CA THR A 45 -7.18 7.72 10.82
C THR A 45 -6.50 7.63 12.18
N ALA A 46 -6.81 8.57 13.09
CA ALA A 46 -6.26 8.56 14.44
C ALA A 46 -6.65 7.30 15.24
N SER A 47 -7.86 6.77 15.03
CA SER A 47 -8.28 5.51 15.67
C SER A 47 -7.51 4.30 15.13
N VAL A 48 -7.21 4.28 13.82
CA VAL A 48 -6.38 3.24 13.21
C VAL A 48 -4.96 3.29 13.77
N VAL A 49 -4.36 4.48 13.83
CA VAL A 49 -3.03 4.69 14.42
C VAL A 49 -2.99 4.25 15.89
N ALA A 50 -3.98 4.61 16.69
CA ALA A 50 -4.06 4.18 18.09
C ALA A 50 -4.17 2.65 18.23
N GLY A 51 -4.88 1.99 17.31
CA GLY A 51 -4.92 0.53 17.21
C GLY A 51 -3.52 -0.05 16.97
N LEU A 52 -2.81 0.47 15.96
CA LEU A 52 -1.43 0.04 15.65
C LEU A 52 -0.47 0.24 16.83
N GLN A 53 -0.54 1.39 17.51
CA GLN A 53 0.27 1.66 18.70
C GLN A 53 0.05 0.60 19.79
N THR A 54 -1.20 0.19 19.99
CA THR A 54 -1.59 -0.81 20.99
C THR A 54 -1.13 -2.21 20.56
N GLU A 55 -1.43 -2.61 19.34
CA GLU A 55 -1.10 -3.94 18.79
C GLU A 55 0.41 -4.18 18.79
N TYR A 56 1.20 -3.19 18.37
CA TYR A 56 2.64 -3.31 18.23
C TYR A 56 3.42 -2.78 19.43
N ASN A 57 2.74 -2.39 20.52
CA ASN A 57 3.32 -1.83 21.73
C ASN A 57 4.34 -0.69 21.44
N ASN A 58 4.02 0.19 20.49
CA ASN A 58 4.90 1.28 20.10
C ASN A 58 4.14 2.62 19.98
N PRO A 59 4.25 3.53 20.97
CA PRO A 59 3.60 4.83 20.91
C PRO A 59 4.21 5.79 19.88
N ALA A 60 5.38 5.47 19.30
CA ALA A 60 6.02 6.29 18.27
C ALA A 60 5.37 6.13 16.89
N ILE A 61 4.50 5.11 16.69
CA ILE A 61 3.69 5.00 15.48
C ILE A 61 2.73 6.20 15.44
N SER A 62 2.91 7.11 14.49
CA SER A 62 2.15 8.36 14.40
C SER A 62 1.29 8.47 13.14
N VAL A 63 1.48 7.55 12.19
CA VAL A 63 0.78 7.49 10.90
C VAL A 63 0.51 6.03 10.54
N ILE A 64 -0.44 5.82 9.62
CA ILE A 64 -0.59 4.52 8.96
C ILE A 64 0.68 4.30 8.12
N PRO A 65 1.36 3.14 8.23
CA PRO A 65 2.61 2.90 7.52
C PRO A 65 2.40 2.94 6.01
N ASN A 66 3.44 3.40 5.30
CA ASN A 66 3.43 3.42 3.84
C ASN A 66 3.31 2.00 3.30
N LEU A 67 2.49 1.83 2.27
CA LEU A 67 2.40 0.58 1.52
C LEU A 67 3.45 0.62 0.42
N LEU A 68 4.47 -0.22 0.53
CA LEU A 68 5.63 -0.23 -0.37
C LEU A 68 5.49 -1.35 -1.40
N PHE A 69 5.90 -1.06 -2.63
CA PHE A 69 6.05 -2.07 -3.67
C PHE A 69 7.29 -2.91 -3.35
N LYS A 70 7.16 -4.24 -3.37
CA LYS A 70 8.32 -5.13 -3.29
C LYS A 70 9.04 -5.05 -4.62
N VAL A 71 10.29 -4.58 -4.56
CA VAL A 71 11.17 -4.48 -5.70
C VAL A 71 11.77 -5.86 -6.00
N GLY A 72 11.78 -6.26 -7.25
CA GLY A 72 12.27 -7.55 -7.72
C GLY A 72 12.21 -7.70 -9.24
N PRO A 73 12.80 -8.78 -9.80
CA PRO A 73 12.71 -9.06 -11.23
C PRO A 73 11.30 -9.56 -11.64
N GLY A 74 10.92 -9.29 -12.89
CA GLY A 74 9.71 -9.87 -13.51
C GLY A 74 8.39 -9.15 -13.20
N HIS A 75 8.44 -7.91 -12.74
CA HIS A 75 7.26 -7.11 -12.40
C HIS A 75 6.61 -6.38 -13.56
N VAL A 76 7.24 -6.35 -14.74
CA VAL A 76 6.71 -5.74 -15.97
C VAL A 76 6.90 -6.73 -17.11
N ASP A 77 5.89 -6.90 -17.95
CA ASP A 77 6.03 -7.70 -19.17
C ASP A 77 6.16 -6.82 -20.43
N SER A 78 6.43 -7.44 -21.58
CA SER A 78 6.64 -6.73 -22.84
C SER A 78 5.41 -6.02 -23.39
N ASN A 79 4.23 -6.28 -22.83
CA ASN A 79 2.95 -5.72 -23.27
C ASN A 79 2.55 -4.50 -22.42
N GLY A 80 3.32 -4.17 -21.36
CA GLY A 80 3.10 -3.00 -20.51
C GLY A 80 2.33 -3.29 -19.22
N GLU A 81 1.99 -4.55 -18.97
CA GLU A 81 1.40 -5.03 -17.73
C GLU A 81 2.45 -5.04 -16.62
N MET A 82 2.05 -4.57 -15.44
CA MET A 82 2.86 -4.63 -14.23
C MET A 82 2.12 -5.35 -13.12
N ALA A 83 2.78 -6.28 -12.43
CA ALA A 83 2.21 -6.94 -11.26
C ALA A 83 3.29 -7.31 -10.26
N GLY A 84 2.97 -7.17 -8.98
CA GLY A 84 3.91 -7.49 -7.92
C GLY A 84 3.26 -7.48 -6.56
N ASP A 85 4.09 -7.64 -5.55
CA ASP A 85 3.67 -7.65 -4.15
C ASP A 85 3.82 -6.27 -3.53
N VAL A 86 2.97 -5.98 -2.55
CA VAL A 86 3.09 -4.81 -1.68
C VAL A 86 3.14 -5.25 -0.23
N ASN A 87 3.82 -4.49 0.62
CA ASN A 87 3.73 -4.65 2.07
C ASN A 87 3.97 -3.34 2.81
N SER A 88 3.51 -3.29 4.06
CA SER A 88 3.86 -2.22 4.99
C SER A 88 4.45 -2.80 6.27
N THR A 89 5.33 -2.05 6.91
CA THR A 89 5.99 -2.48 8.14
C THR A 89 5.97 -1.37 9.17
N VAL A 90 5.93 -1.75 10.46
CA VAL A 90 6.18 -0.86 11.59
C VAL A 90 7.31 -1.40 12.44
N ILE A 91 7.87 -0.55 13.30
CA ILE A 91 8.75 -0.99 14.37
C ILE A 91 7.89 -1.30 15.59
N ASN A 92 8.05 -2.47 16.21
CA ASN A 92 7.33 -2.83 17.44
C ASN A 92 8.04 -2.30 18.70
N GLY A 93 7.45 -2.52 19.88
CA GLY A 93 8.01 -2.09 21.17
C GLY A 93 9.38 -2.68 21.51
N ASP A 94 9.78 -3.78 20.86
CA ASP A 94 11.10 -4.41 21.02
C ASP A 94 12.15 -3.87 20.01
N GLY A 95 11.77 -2.93 19.15
CA GLY A 95 12.63 -2.38 18.11
C GLY A 95 12.74 -3.23 16.85
N ALA A 96 11.93 -4.29 16.71
CA ALA A 96 11.93 -5.14 15.52
C ALA A 96 10.96 -4.61 14.44
N ALA A 97 11.37 -4.71 13.17
CA ALA A 97 10.49 -4.46 12.05
C ALA A 97 9.52 -5.64 11.86
N VAL A 98 8.22 -5.34 11.83
CA VAL A 98 7.13 -6.31 11.69
C VAL A 98 6.20 -5.89 10.56
N GLU A 99 5.77 -6.85 9.75
CA GLU A 99 4.79 -6.61 8.67
C GLU A 99 3.40 -6.33 9.27
N VAL A 100 2.74 -5.28 8.77
CA VAL A 100 1.38 -4.89 9.18
C VAL A 100 0.35 -5.38 8.18
N GLU A 101 0.66 -5.23 6.90
CA GLU A 101 -0.19 -5.64 5.80
C GLU A 101 0.65 -6.12 4.63
N SER A 102 0.07 -6.99 3.81
CA SER A 102 0.64 -7.41 2.54
C SER A 102 -0.44 -7.65 1.50
N GLY A 103 -0.04 -7.61 0.23
CA GLY A 103 -0.98 -7.61 -0.88
C GLY A 103 -0.32 -7.71 -2.23
N LYS A 104 -1.12 -7.44 -3.27
CA LYS A 104 -0.68 -7.39 -4.65
C LYS A 104 -1.14 -6.12 -5.32
N TYR A 105 -0.36 -5.65 -6.29
CA TYR A 105 -0.78 -4.64 -7.25
C TYR A 105 -0.84 -5.23 -8.65
N TYR A 106 -1.69 -4.64 -9.48
CA TYR A 106 -1.81 -4.92 -10.91
C TYR A 106 -2.00 -3.59 -11.61
N ALA A 107 -1.18 -3.30 -12.62
CA ALA A 107 -1.17 -2.03 -13.31
C ALA A 107 -0.86 -2.20 -14.79
N LEU A 108 -1.17 -1.17 -15.56
CA LEU A 108 -0.93 -1.07 -16.99
C LEU A 108 -0.22 0.25 -17.27
N LEU A 109 0.86 0.17 -18.03
CA LEU A 109 1.48 1.31 -18.69
C LEU A 109 0.61 1.69 -19.89
N SER A 110 0.20 2.96 -19.95
CA SER A 110 -0.72 3.49 -20.95
C SER A 110 -0.18 4.77 -21.58
N GLY A 111 -0.78 5.12 -22.71
CA GLY A 111 -0.55 6.35 -23.47
C GLY A 111 0.74 6.39 -24.29
N GLU A 112 0.86 7.45 -25.11
CA GLU A 112 1.91 7.56 -26.12
C GLU A 112 3.26 7.88 -25.45
N GLY A 113 4.13 6.88 -25.36
CA GLY A 113 5.42 7.03 -24.68
C GLY A 113 5.40 6.80 -23.17
N VAL A 114 4.38 6.08 -22.66
CA VAL A 114 4.28 5.67 -21.25
C VAL A 114 4.12 6.88 -20.31
N ASP A 115 3.11 7.69 -20.57
CA ASP A 115 2.78 8.90 -19.80
C ASP A 115 1.75 8.65 -18.69
N GLU A 116 1.06 7.51 -18.71
CA GLU A 116 0.05 7.15 -17.70
C GLU A 116 0.25 5.73 -17.14
N ILE A 117 -0.03 5.56 -15.84
CA ILE A 117 -0.14 4.26 -15.19
C ILE A 117 -1.52 4.17 -14.54
N VAL A 118 -2.27 3.13 -14.86
CA VAL A 118 -3.55 2.83 -14.21
C VAL A 118 -3.45 1.47 -13.55
N GLY A 119 -3.97 1.34 -12.32
CA GLY A 119 -3.91 0.06 -11.63
C GLY A 119 -4.82 -0.07 -10.44
N VAL A 120 -4.72 -1.24 -9.81
CA VAL A 120 -5.40 -1.61 -8.58
C VAL A 120 -4.41 -2.21 -7.60
N ILE A 121 -4.64 -1.95 -6.32
CA ILE A 121 -3.92 -2.56 -5.20
C ILE A 121 -4.93 -3.25 -4.31
N VAL A 122 -4.62 -4.48 -3.90
CA VAL A 122 -5.40 -5.25 -2.93
C VAL A 122 -4.47 -5.70 -1.81
N ALA A 123 -4.71 -5.20 -0.60
CA ALA A 123 -3.93 -5.54 0.59
C ALA A 123 -4.83 -6.06 1.70
N GLN A 124 -4.27 -6.94 2.54
CA GLN A 124 -4.95 -7.50 3.72
C GLN A 124 -4.11 -7.26 4.96
N ALA A 125 -4.80 -6.99 6.08
CA ALA A 125 -4.18 -6.77 7.38
C ALA A 125 -5.08 -7.32 8.49
N ALA A 126 -4.51 -7.64 9.64
CA ALA A 126 -5.30 -7.74 10.86
C ALA A 126 -5.77 -6.33 11.27
N ASP A 127 -7.03 -6.18 11.67
CA ASP A 127 -7.51 -4.92 12.23
C ASP A 127 -6.91 -4.75 13.63
N ALA A 128 -5.90 -3.88 13.76
CA ALA A 128 -5.23 -3.60 15.03
C ALA A 128 -6.17 -3.03 16.11
N ARG A 129 -7.40 -2.65 15.74
CA ARG A 129 -8.46 -2.19 16.65
C ARG A 129 -9.38 -3.34 17.10
N SER A 130 -9.26 -4.54 16.52
CA SER A 130 -10.17 -5.67 16.77
C SER A 130 -9.50 -7.02 16.53
N PRO A 131 -9.06 -7.70 17.61
CA PRO A 131 -8.44 -9.01 17.53
C PRO A 131 -9.26 -10.04 16.76
N GLY A 132 -8.60 -10.79 15.87
CA GLY A 132 -9.22 -11.85 15.07
C GLY A 132 -10.03 -11.37 13.86
N VAL A 133 -10.06 -10.06 13.58
CA VAL A 133 -10.68 -9.50 12.37
C VAL A 133 -9.61 -9.23 11.32
N ILE A 134 -9.85 -9.72 10.09
CA ILE A 134 -9.02 -9.39 8.92
C ILE A 134 -9.77 -8.38 8.06
N VAL A 135 -9.09 -7.30 7.69
CA VAL A 135 -9.57 -6.29 6.75
C VAL A 135 -8.92 -6.49 5.39
N ARG A 136 -9.62 -6.05 4.34
CA ARG A 136 -9.11 -6.00 2.98
C ARG A 136 -9.33 -4.60 2.43
N GLU A 137 -8.25 -3.94 2.05
CA GLU A 137 -8.28 -2.70 1.29
C GLU A 137 -8.20 -3.02 -0.21
N THR A 138 -9.01 -2.33 -1.01
CA THR A 138 -8.94 -2.40 -2.48
C THR A 138 -9.03 -0.98 -3.02
N GLY A 139 -7.91 -0.49 -3.56
CA GLY A 139 -7.78 0.86 -4.09
C GLY A 139 -7.46 0.83 -5.58
N GLY A 140 -8.09 1.72 -6.36
CA GLY A 140 -7.68 2.03 -7.72
C GLY A 140 -6.77 3.25 -7.71
N PHE A 141 -5.83 3.32 -8.65
CA PHE A 141 -4.93 4.47 -8.81
C PHE A 141 -4.72 4.82 -10.27
N ILE A 142 -4.44 6.10 -10.51
CA ILE A 142 -4.00 6.66 -11.79
C ILE A 142 -2.82 7.58 -11.48
N LEU A 143 -1.69 7.37 -12.14
CA LEU A 143 -0.50 8.21 -12.05
C LEU A 143 -0.15 8.74 -13.44
N THR A 144 0.16 10.02 -13.54
CA THR A 144 0.58 10.66 -14.79
C THR A 144 1.99 11.18 -14.66
N ARG A 145 2.79 11.05 -15.71
CA ARG A 145 4.11 11.69 -15.81
C ARG A 145 3.92 13.20 -16.05
N PRO A 146 4.54 14.07 -15.24
CA PRO A 146 4.46 15.53 -15.44
C PRO A 146 5.24 16.01 -16.68
#